data_AF-A0A1R2C5S5-F1
#
_entry.id   AF-A0A1R2C5S5-F1
#
_cell.length_a   1.000
_cell.length_b   1.000
_cell.length_c   1.000
_cell.angle_alpha   90.00
_cell.angle_beta   90.00
_cell.angle_gamma   90.00
#
_symmetry.space_group_name_H-M   'P 1'
#
loop_
_entity.id
_entity.type
_entity.pdbx_description
1 polymer ?
#
loop_
_entity_poly.entity_id
_entity_poly.type
_entity_poly.pdbx_seq_one_letter_code
_entity_poly.pdbx_strand_id
1 'polypeptide(L)'
;MPITELSLQEIGIQKPGYRKRLMLAMEDLNRKEEILTSNIMNPFKCCTVEVSSNMFMINMPGLDKWLETLNLKELYGVFAENGYDELDQMLNLMNSPWEITAEDLIDIGISKPGYRHRILSKLKEDSLGISKRKVQKIKENKISLRSSDLCYIM
;
A
#
# COMPACT_ATOMS: atom_id res chain seq x y z
N MET A 1 -17.99 -15.91 -7.68
CA MET A 1 -18.44 -14.51 -7.52
C MET A 1 -17.22 -13.71 -7.06
N PRO A 2 -16.86 -12.60 -7.70
CA PRO A 2 -15.75 -11.79 -7.21
C PRO A 2 -16.10 -11.21 -5.84
N ILE A 3 -15.12 -11.17 -4.93
CA ILE A 3 -15.28 -10.50 -3.63
C ILE A 3 -15.46 -9.00 -3.90
N THR A 4 -16.50 -8.41 -3.32
CA THR A 4 -16.81 -6.97 -3.41
C THR A 4 -16.79 -6.34 -2.03
N GLU A 5 -16.69 -5.01 -1.96
CA GLU A 5 -16.78 -4.29 -0.68
C GLU A 5 -18.10 -4.60 0.05
N LEU A 6 -19.22 -4.71 -0.67
CA LEU A 6 -20.51 -5.08 -0.11
C LEU A 6 -20.47 -6.49 0.50
N SER A 7 -19.89 -7.47 -0.19
CA SER A 7 -19.77 -8.82 0.36
C SER A 7 -18.90 -8.85 1.63
N LEU A 8 -17.88 -7.99 1.73
CA LEU A 8 -17.07 -7.85 2.94
C LEU A 8 -17.84 -7.21 4.10
N GLN A 9 -18.75 -6.29 3.80
CA GLN A 9 -19.65 -5.71 4.79
C GLN A 9 -20.65 -6.75 5.32
N GLU A 10 -21.23 -7.56 4.43
CA GLU A 10 -22.19 -8.62 4.77
C GLU A 10 -21.59 -9.67 5.72
N ILE A 11 -20.30 -9.96 5.60
CA ILE A 11 -19.57 -10.88 6.50
C ILE A 11 -19.04 -10.20 7.78
N GLY A 12 -19.39 -8.94 8.01
CA GLY A 12 -19.11 -8.24 9.28
C GLY A 12 -17.90 -7.30 9.28
N ILE A 13 -17.25 -7.04 8.13
CA ILE A 13 -16.19 -6.02 8.04
C ILE A 13 -16.84 -4.65 7.85
N GLN A 14 -17.17 -4.00 8.96
CA GLN A 14 -17.95 -2.76 8.93
C GLN A 14 -17.14 -1.52 8.54
N LYS A 15 -15.84 -1.51 8.85
CA LYS A 15 -15.00 -0.34 8.62
C LYS A 15 -14.56 -0.27 7.14
N PRO A 16 -14.85 0.82 6.41
CA PRO A 16 -14.53 0.92 4.99
C PRO A 16 -13.03 0.82 4.72
N GLY A 17 -12.18 1.43 5.57
CA GLY A 17 -10.73 1.31 5.44
C GLY A 17 -10.25 -0.14 5.52
N TYR A 18 -10.83 -0.95 6.42
CA TYR A 18 -10.46 -2.36 6.55
C TYR A 18 -10.83 -3.17 5.30
N ARG A 19 -11.99 -2.87 4.70
CA ARG A 19 -12.42 -3.51 3.45
C ARG A 19 -11.47 -3.18 2.31
N LYS A 20 -11.17 -1.90 2.07
CA LYS A 20 -10.25 -1.48 1.00
C LYS A 20 -8.86 -2.08 1.15
N ARG A 21 -8.33 -2.11 2.38
CA ARG A 21 -7.04 -2.75 2.67
C ARG A 21 -7.05 -4.24 2.36
N LEU A 22 -8.12 -4.94 2.71
CA LEU A 22 -8.26 -6.36 2.42
C LEU A 22 -8.33 -6.61 0.91
N MET A 23 -9.09 -5.80 0.18
CA MET A 23 -9.17 -5.86 -1.28
C MET A 23 -7.80 -5.67 -1.94
N LEU A 24 -7.03 -4.66 -1.50
CA LEU A 24 -5.66 -4.43 -1.95
C LEU A 24 -4.74 -5.61 -1.63
N ALA A 25 -4.80 -6.14 -0.41
CA ALA A 25 -3.98 -7.27 0.00
C ALA A 25 -4.28 -8.54 -0.83
N MET A 26 -5.54 -8.82 -1.12
CA MET A 26 -5.94 -9.92 -2.00
C MET A 26 -5.40 -9.76 -3.42
N GLU A 27 -5.46 -8.55 -3.98
CA GLU A 27 -4.90 -8.26 -5.30
C GLU A 27 -3.36 -8.44 -5.33
N ASP A 28 -2.67 -7.99 -4.28
CA ASP A 28 -1.23 -8.18 -4.12
C ASP A 28 -0.83 -9.66 -4.00
N LEU A 29 -1.66 -10.49 -3.35
CA LEU A 29 -1.44 -11.93 -3.26
C LEU A 29 -1.63 -12.62 -4.62
N ASN A 30 -2.69 -12.29 -5.35
CA ASN A 30 -2.93 -12.83 -6.69
C ASN A 30 -1.73 -12.53 -7.62
N ARG A 31 -1.20 -11.30 -7.58
CA ARG A 31 0.02 -10.94 -8.33
C ARG A 31 1.26 -11.76 -7.93
N LYS A 32 1.41 -12.10 -6.65
CA LYS A 32 2.57 -12.90 -6.16
C LYS A 32 2.47 -14.36 -6.58
N GLU A 33 1.28 -14.94 -6.59
CA GLU A 33 1.07 -16.31 -7.08
C GLU A 33 1.42 -16.48 -8.55
N GLU A 34 1.15 -15.47 -9.40
CA GLU A 34 1.57 -15.47 -10.81
C GLU A 34 3.11 -15.48 -10.98
N ILE A 35 3.84 -14.79 -10.10
CA ILE A 35 5.31 -14.75 -10.11
C ILE A 35 5.92 -16.06 -9.61
N LEU A 36 5.25 -16.75 -8.68
CA LEU A 36 5.70 -18.03 -8.13
C LEU A 36 5.39 -19.20 -9.05
N THR A 37 4.23 -19.21 -9.71
CA THR A 37 3.83 -20.25 -10.67
C THR A 37 4.65 -20.23 -11.97
N SER A 38 5.26 -19.10 -12.31
CA SER A 38 6.20 -18.97 -13.44
C SER A 38 7.66 -19.30 -13.08
N ASN A 39 8.00 -19.44 -11.79
CA ASN A 39 9.34 -19.83 -11.33
C ASN A 39 9.33 -21.25 -10.77
N ILE A 40 9.66 -22.22 -11.63
CA ILE A 40 10.14 -23.53 -11.22
C ILE A 40 11.27 -23.32 -10.20
N MET A 41 11.10 -23.87 -9.00
CA MET A 41 11.91 -23.59 -7.82
C MET A 41 13.40 -23.88 -8.04
N ASN A 42 14.26 -22.90 -7.70
CA ASN A 42 15.66 -23.18 -7.40
C ASN A 42 15.79 -23.60 -5.93
N PRO A 43 16.29 -24.81 -5.62
CA PRO A 43 16.27 -25.40 -4.28
C PRO A 43 17.28 -24.79 -3.27
N PHE A 44 17.96 -23.70 -3.61
CA PHE A 44 19.06 -23.15 -2.82
C PHE A 44 18.72 -21.89 -2.00
N LYS A 45 17.44 -21.55 -1.82
CA LYS A 45 17.03 -20.26 -1.23
C LYS A 45 16.79 -20.28 0.29
N CYS A 46 17.42 -21.18 1.05
CA CYS A 46 17.18 -21.32 2.49
C CYS A 46 17.97 -20.32 3.38
N CYS A 47 18.99 -19.62 2.85
CA CYS A 47 19.95 -18.91 3.72
C CYS A 47 20.24 -17.45 3.37
N THR A 48 19.52 -16.83 2.42
CA THR A 48 19.63 -15.38 2.23
C THR A 48 18.62 -14.69 3.12
N VAL A 49 19.08 -14.05 4.19
CA VAL A 49 18.27 -13.11 4.99
C VAL A 49 17.72 -12.08 4.01
N GLU A 50 16.42 -12.15 3.72
CA GLU A 50 15.75 -11.12 2.95
C GLU A 50 15.96 -9.81 3.72
N VAL A 51 16.72 -8.89 3.13
CA VAL A 51 16.83 -7.51 3.64
C VAL A 51 15.41 -6.95 3.59
N SER A 52 14.77 -6.99 4.75
CA SER A 52 13.36 -6.70 4.91
C SER A 52 13.08 -5.31 4.37
N SER A 53 11.93 -5.14 3.72
CA SER A 53 11.51 -3.89 3.07
C SER A 53 11.28 -2.72 4.06
N ASN A 54 11.75 -2.85 5.29
CA ASN A 54 11.36 -2.08 6.46
C ASN A 54 12.30 -0.89 6.71
N MET A 55 13.43 -0.77 6.00
CA MET A 55 14.46 0.23 6.29
C MET A 55 14.00 1.69 6.06
N PHE A 56 12.97 1.92 5.23
CA PHE A 56 12.38 3.25 5.02
C PHE A 56 11.05 3.47 5.76
N MET A 57 10.51 2.45 6.45
CA MET A 57 9.32 2.58 7.31
C MET A 57 9.65 3.18 8.68
N ILE A 58 10.93 3.33 9.02
CA ILE A 58 11.40 3.71 10.36
C ILE A 58 11.10 5.17 10.71
N ASN A 59 10.85 6.03 9.71
CA ASN A 59 10.58 7.47 9.90
C ASN A 59 9.22 7.93 9.37
N MET A 60 8.28 7.01 9.11
CA MET A 60 6.92 7.41 8.74
C MET A 60 6.25 8.05 9.96
N PRO A 61 5.74 9.29 9.88
CA PRO A 61 4.98 9.86 10.99
C PRO A 61 3.68 9.07 11.19
N GLY A 62 3.21 9.02 12.43
CA GLY A 62 1.85 8.56 12.73
C GLY A 62 0.81 9.42 12.02
N LEU A 63 -0.37 8.86 11.77
CA LEU A 63 -1.46 9.58 11.10
C LEU A 63 -1.84 10.87 11.82
N ASP A 64 -1.83 10.86 13.16
CA ASP A 64 -2.10 12.03 14.00
C ASP A 64 -1.12 13.18 13.69
N LYS A 65 0.17 12.86 13.57
CA LYS A 65 1.23 13.81 13.24
C LYS A 65 1.15 14.29 11.81
N TRP A 66 0.80 13.40 10.88
CA TRP A 66 0.57 13.78 9.50
C TRP A 66 -0.62 14.74 9.37
N LEU A 67 -1.75 14.47 10.04
CA LEU A 67 -2.89 15.36 10.09
C LEU A 67 -2.57 16.70 10.79
N GLU A 68 -1.68 16.70 11.78
CA GLU A 68 -1.18 17.91 12.45
C GLU A 68 -0.44 18.83 11.45
N THR A 69 0.34 18.28 10.50
CA THR A 69 0.95 19.11 9.42
C THR A 69 -0.07 19.78 8.51
N LEU A 70 -1.27 19.21 8.45
CA LEU A 70 -2.42 19.74 7.74
C LEU A 70 -3.32 20.57 8.67
N ASN A 71 -2.97 20.90 9.91
CA ASN A 71 -3.90 21.57 10.83
C ASN A 71 -5.30 20.90 10.86
N LEU A 72 -5.33 19.57 10.79
CA LEU A 72 -6.56 18.73 10.75
C LEU A 72 -6.47 17.57 11.76
N LYS A 73 -5.68 17.73 12.82
CA LYS A 73 -5.43 16.71 13.85
C LYS A 73 -6.72 16.21 14.49
N GLU A 74 -7.74 17.06 14.58
CA GLU A 74 -9.05 16.72 15.11
C GLU A 74 -9.76 15.60 14.33
N LEU A 75 -9.38 15.36 13.07
CA LEU A 75 -9.95 14.31 12.24
C LEU A 75 -9.37 12.92 12.54
N TYR A 76 -8.34 12.79 13.38
CA TYR A 76 -7.70 11.50 13.66
C TYR A 76 -8.71 10.44 14.14
N GLY A 77 -9.60 10.81 15.07
CA GLY A 77 -10.64 9.90 15.57
C GLY A 77 -11.55 9.40 14.45
N VAL A 78 -11.97 10.30 13.56
CA VAL A 78 -12.81 9.98 12.39
C VAL A 78 -12.12 8.97 11.47
N PHE A 79 -10.83 9.15 11.18
CA PHE A 79 -10.07 8.20 10.37
C PHE A 79 -9.91 6.84 11.07
N ALA A 80 -9.52 6.82 12.34
CA ALA A 80 -9.29 5.59 13.10
C ALA A 80 -10.57 4.75 13.33
N GLU A 81 -11.69 5.41 13.62
CA GLU A 81 -13.01 4.78 13.76
C GLU A 81 -13.46 4.10 12.45
N ASN A 82 -13.08 4.67 11.31
CA ASN A 82 -13.40 4.15 9.98
C ASN A 82 -12.31 3.22 9.39
N GLY A 83 -11.28 2.90 10.18
CA GLY A 83 -10.27 1.90 9.83
C GLY A 83 -9.16 2.41 8.92
N TYR A 84 -8.94 3.71 8.94
CA TYR A 84 -7.83 4.41 8.29
C TYR A 84 -6.87 4.91 9.36
N ASP A 85 -6.43 4.03 10.26
CA ASP A 85 -5.56 4.32 11.41
C ASP A 85 -4.07 4.42 11.06
N GLU A 86 -3.66 3.72 10.01
CA GLU A 86 -2.27 3.58 9.58
C GLU A 86 -2.01 4.34 8.27
N LEU A 87 -1.13 5.34 8.34
CA LEU A 87 -0.84 6.23 7.21
C LEU A 87 -0.15 5.51 6.05
N ASP A 88 0.75 4.56 6.32
CA ASP A 88 1.41 3.78 5.27
C ASP A 88 0.39 3.01 4.42
N GLN A 89 -0.64 2.46 5.07
CA GLN A 89 -1.70 1.72 4.41
C GLN A 89 -2.59 2.64 3.57
N MET A 90 -2.91 3.83 4.08
CA MET A 90 -3.61 4.86 3.30
C MET A 90 -2.82 5.25 2.05
N LEU A 91 -1.50 5.47 2.18
CA LEU A 91 -0.66 5.82 1.04
C LEU A 91 -0.49 4.68 0.03
N ASN A 92 -0.51 3.43 0.50
CA ASN A 92 -0.54 2.26 -0.37
C ASN A 92 -1.85 2.19 -1.18
N LEU A 93 -3.00 2.49 -0.55
CA LEU A 93 -4.30 2.55 -1.24
C LEU A 93 -4.31 3.58 -2.37
N MET A 94 -3.70 4.75 -2.18
CA MET A 94 -3.63 5.80 -3.20
C MET A 94 -2.94 5.40 -4.51
N ASN A 95 -2.19 4.29 -4.51
CA ASN A 95 -1.53 3.75 -5.71
C ASN A 95 -2.23 2.49 -6.24
N SER A 96 -3.52 2.32 -5.91
CA SER A 96 -4.32 1.14 -6.24
C SER A 96 -5.70 1.51 -6.78
N PRO A 97 -6.47 0.55 -7.34
CA PRO A 97 -7.86 0.77 -7.72
C PRO A 97 -8.79 1.17 -6.57
N TRP A 98 -8.37 0.93 -5.31
CA TRP A 98 -9.12 1.30 -4.10
C TRP A 98 -8.56 2.56 -3.44
N GLU A 99 -8.15 3.55 -4.24
CA GLU A 99 -7.73 4.85 -3.71
C GLU A 99 -8.82 5.50 -2.84
N ILE A 100 -8.39 6.40 -1.95
CA ILE A 100 -9.30 7.17 -1.13
C ILE A 100 -9.83 8.34 -1.98
N THR A 101 -11.13 8.39 -2.17
CA THR A 101 -11.84 9.39 -2.97
C THR A 101 -12.51 10.45 -2.10
N ALA A 102 -13.07 11.48 -2.73
CA ALA A 102 -13.82 12.50 -2.02
C ALA A 102 -15.10 11.93 -1.40
N GLU A 103 -15.74 10.98 -2.08
CA GLU A 103 -16.93 10.26 -1.64
C GLU A 103 -16.64 9.46 -0.36
N ASP A 104 -15.51 8.72 -0.31
CA ASP A 104 -15.13 8.01 0.91
C ASP A 104 -14.95 8.96 2.10
N LEU A 105 -14.35 10.14 1.87
CA LEU A 105 -14.17 11.12 2.93
C LEU A 105 -15.52 11.71 3.39
N ILE A 106 -16.51 11.84 2.49
CA ILE A 106 -17.87 12.23 2.85
C ILE A 106 -18.51 11.14 3.70
N ASP A 107 -18.39 9.89 3.29
CA ASP A 107 -19.02 8.73 3.95
C ASP A 107 -18.52 8.54 5.38
N ILE A 108 -17.24 8.85 5.64
CA ILE A 108 -16.69 8.83 7.01
C ILE A 108 -16.99 10.12 7.81
N GLY A 109 -17.68 11.09 7.24
CA GLY A 109 -18.14 12.30 7.95
C GLY A 109 -17.33 13.58 7.70
N ILE A 110 -16.39 13.60 6.76
CA ILE A 110 -15.61 14.80 6.39
C ILE A 110 -16.36 15.61 5.33
N SER A 111 -17.37 16.37 5.79
CA SER A 111 -18.29 17.14 4.95
C SER A 111 -17.70 18.43 4.37
N LYS A 112 -16.66 19.01 4.98
CA LYS A 112 -16.03 20.25 4.52
C LYS A 112 -15.20 20.03 3.25
N PRO A 113 -15.52 20.68 2.11
CA PRO A 113 -14.80 20.48 0.85
C PRO A 113 -13.32 20.87 0.93
N GLY A 114 -13.00 21.96 1.66
CA GLY A 114 -11.62 22.38 1.87
C GLY A 114 -10.78 21.34 2.64
N TYR A 115 -11.40 20.60 3.56
CA TYR A 115 -10.71 19.53 4.31
C TYR A 115 -10.39 18.37 3.38
N ARG A 116 -11.39 17.89 2.62
CA ARG A 116 -11.21 16.83 1.63
C ARG A 116 -10.13 17.16 0.62
N HIS A 117 -10.14 18.38 0.07
CA HIS A 117 -9.14 18.81 -0.90
C HIS A 117 -7.71 18.75 -0.32
N ARG A 118 -7.50 19.28 0.89
CA ARG A 118 -6.17 19.27 1.53
C ARG A 118 -5.67 17.86 1.80
N ILE A 119 -6.54 17.00 2.33
CA ILE A 119 -6.22 15.60 2.63
C ILE A 119 -5.86 14.85 1.34
N LEU A 120 -6.72 14.90 0.32
CA LEU A 120 -6.51 14.18 -0.94
C LEU A 120 -5.29 14.69 -1.70
N SER A 121 -5.07 16.00 -1.74
CA SER A 121 -3.89 16.59 -2.37
C SER A 121 -2.61 16.11 -1.66
N LYS A 122 -2.59 16.08 -0.33
CA LYS A 122 -1.43 15.62 0.43
C LYS A 122 -1.19 14.11 0.28
N LEU A 123 -2.25 13.31 0.33
CA LEU A 123 -2.18 11.86 0.08
C LEU A 123 -1.61 11.56 -1.31
N LYS A 124 -2.04 12.29 -2.35
CA LYS A 124 -1.51 12.14 -3.71
C LYS A 124 -0.05 12.56 -3.79
N GLU A 125 0.34 13.67 -3.16
CA GLU A 125 1.73 14.13 -3.12
C GLU A 125 2.64 13.07 -2.48
N ASP A 126 2.26 12.57 -1.30
CA ASP A 126 3.08 11.66 -0.50
C ASP A 126 3.10 10.23 -1.11
N SER A 127 2.04 9.82 -1.81
CA SER A 127 1.96 8.50 -2.44
C SER A 127 2.84 8.36 -3.69
N LEU A 128 3.13 9.46 -4.40
CA LEU A 128 4.04 9.48 -5.55
C LEU A 128 5.47 9.08 -5.16
N GLY A 129 5.89 9.39 -3.93
CA GLY A 129 7.19 8.98 -3.39
C GLY A 129 7.34 7.46 -3.26
N ILE A 130 6.24 6.74 -3.04
CA ILE A 130 6.21 5.28 -2.87
C ILE A 130 6.24 4.56 -4.22
N SER A 131 5.45 5.03 -5.20
CA SER A 131 5.36 4.41 -6.53
C SER A 131 6.68 4.43 -7.31
N LYS A 132 7.47 5.51 -7.23
CA LYS A 132 8.79 5.60 -7.88
C LYS A 132 9.76 4.52 -7.37
N ARG A 133 9.66 4.13 -6.09
CA ARG A 133 10.55 3.16 -5.46
C ARG A 133 10.18 1.70 -5.77
N LYS A 134 8.88 1.37 -5.91
CA LYS A 134 8.45 0.05 -6.40
C LYS A 134 9.02 -0.25 -7.80
N VAL A 135 9.07 0.74 -8.69
CA VAL A 135 9.63 0.60 -10.04
C VAL A 135 11.15 0.38 -10.02
N GLN A 136 11.89 1.04 -9.12
CA GLN A 136 13.33 0.79 -8.95
C GLN A 136 13.61 -0.63 -8.44
N LYS A 137 12.82 -1.12 -7.48
CA LYS A 137 12.96 -2.49 -6.94
C LYS A 137 12.72 -3.58 -8.00
N ILE A 138 11.81 -3.34 -8.95
CA ILE A 138 11.57 -4.26 -10.09
C ILE A 138 12.73 -4.21 -11.10
N LYS A 139 13.33 -3.04 -11.33
CA LYS A 139 14.49 -2.89 -12.22
C LYS A 139 15.75 -3.53 -11.64
N GLU A 140 16.03 -3.36 -10.35
CA GLU A 140 17.17 -3.99 -9.67
C GLU A 140 17.05 -5.53 -9.66
N ASN A 141 15.85 -6.07 -9.44
CA ASN A 141 15.61 -7.52 -9.54
C ASN A 141 15.80 -8.07 -10.96
N LYS A 142 15.54 -7.28 -12.01
CA LYS A 142 15.80 -7.68 -13.40
C LYS A 142 17.27 -7.55 -13.82
N ILE A 143 18.07 -6.73 -13.15
CA ILE A 143 19.50 -6.50 -13.49
C ILE A 143 20.42 -7.55 -12.83
N SER A 144 19.93 -8.37 -11.89
CA SER A 144 20.74 -9.49 -11.33
C SER A 144 20.91 -10.70 -12.27
N LEU A 145 20.32 -10.68 -13.48
CA LEU A 145 20.58 -11.67 -14.51
C LEU A 145 21.50 -11.08 -15.60
N ARG A 146 22.80 -11.40 -15.44
CA ARG A 146 23.96 -11.26 -16.35
C ARG A 146 24.94 -10.13 -16.05
N SER A 147 26.08 -10.52 -15.46
CA SER A 147 27.41 -10.31 -16.08
C SER A 147 28.54 -11.15 -15.41
N SER A 148 28.30 -12.41 -15.04
CA SER A 148 29.35 -13.24 -14.43
C SER A 148 29.52 -14.67 -14.98
N ASP A 149 28.70 -15.13 -15.94
CA ASP A 149 28.86 -16.47 -16.53
C ASP A 149 29.72 -16.45 -17.82
N LEU A 150 30.88 -15.81 -17.74
CA LEU A 150 31.93 -15.92 -18.76
C LEU A 150 33.24 -16.32 -18.07
N CYS A 151 33.23 -17.50 -17.46
CA CYS A 151 34.45 -18.17 -17.01
C CYS A 151 34.48 -19.63 -17.51
N TYR A 152 35.43 -19.86 -18.42
CA TYR A 152 36.15 -21.11 -18.69
C TYR A 152 35.39 -22.30 -19.28
N ILE A 153 35.49 -22.42 -20.61
CA ILE A 153 35.58 -23.73 -21.28
C ILE A 153 37.07 -23.93 -21.59
N MET A 154 37.69 -24.93 -20.94
CA MET A 154 38.87 -25.62 -21.47
C MET A 154 38.42 -26.60 -22.55
#